data_AF-A0A7S1E0H3-F1
#
_entry.id   AF-A0A7S1E0H3-F1
#
_cell.length_a   1.000
_cell.length_b   1.000
_cell.length_c   1.000
_cell.angle_alpha   90.00
_cell.angle_beta   90.00
_cell.angle_gamma   90.00
#
_symmetry.space_group_name_H-M   'P 1'
#
loop_
_entity.id
_entity.type
_entity.pdbx_description
1 polymer ?
#
loop_
_entity_poly.entity_id
_entity_poly.type
_entity_poly.pdbx_seq_one_letter_code
_entity_poly.pdbx_strand_id
1 'polypeptide(L)'
;KDLRLGGNRLHAPIPSSLCNNNKINGGRTRTYGCDAILCPLGYYDATGYANDSNGGCTKCNDDKTTIYLGSTSCVELRPEDILSMFYDVMRGELWDESEVHMWKSKTGICHWDGVVCEEDGTLVSLSFPLTQAD
;
A
#
# COMPACT_ATOMS: atom_id res chain seq x y z
N LYS A 1 -3.60 11.21 -24.00
CA LYS A 1 -2.31 10.62 -23.56
C LYS A 1 -2.65 9.54 -22.54
N ASP A 2 -2.02 8.37 -22.67
CA ASP A 2 -2.25 7.28 -21.73
C ASP A 2 -1.19 7.31 -20.64
N LEU A 3 -1.63 7.41 -19.40
CA LEU A 3 -0.83 7.38 -18.19
C LEU A 3 -1.16 6.09 -17.46
N ARG A 4 -0.27 5.10 -17.56
CA ARG A 4 -0.44 3.77 -16.99
C ARG A 4 0.45 3.63 -15.77
N LEU A 5 -0.15 3.81 -14.60
CA LEU A 5 0.55 3.79 -13.33
C LEU A 5 0.15 2.61 -12.43
N GLY A 6 -0.73 1.72 -12.88
CA GLY A 6 -1.12 0.52 -12.14
C GLY A 6 0.09 -0.33 -11.73
N GLY A 7 0.04 -0.89 -10.52
CA GLY A 7 1.09 -1.77 -9.99
C GLY A 7 2.39 -1.07 -9.56
N ASN A 8 2.47 0.26 -9.57
CA ASN A 8 3.70 0.99 -9.20
C ASN A 8 3.89 1.24 -7.70
N ARG A 9 3.09 0.58 -6.85
CA ARG A 9 3.23 0.62 -5.38
C ARG A 9 3.21 2.03 -4.78
N LEU A 10 2.38 2.90 -5.33
CA LEU A 10 2.27 4.29 -4.89
C LEU A 10 1.34 4.40 -3.67
N HIS A 11 1.79 5.15 -2.66
CA HIS A 11 0.99 5.50 -1.48
C HIS A 11 0.55 6.97 -1.46
N ALA A 12 1.31 7.84 -2.15
CA ALA A 12 1.06 9.27 -2.14
C ALA A 12 -0.22 9.63 -2.92
N PRO A 13 -0.97 10.65 -2.48
CA PRO A 13 -2.16 11.11 -3.19
C PRO A 13 -1.86 11.47 -4.64
N ILE A 14 -2.83 11.20 -5.52
CA ILE A 14 -2.76 11.61 -6.92
C ILE A 14 -2.89 13.13 -6.98
N PRO A 15 -1.95 13.85 -7.61
CA PRO A 15 -2.07 15.30 -7.79
C PRO A 15 -3.41 15.67 -8.44
N SER A 16 -4.15 16.59 -7.82
CA SER A 16 -5.49 17.01 -8.29
C SER A 16 -5.47 17.56 -9.72
N SER A 17 -4.36 18.16 -10.15
CA SER A 17 -4.15 18.62 -11.52
C SER A 17 -4.23 17.49 -12.55
N LEU A 18 -3.85 16.26 -12.18
CA LEU A 18 -4.00 15.09 -13.04
C LEU A 18 -5.46 14.62 -13.04
N CYS A 19 -6.09 14.53 -11.88
CA CYS A 19 -7.50 14.10 -11.77
C CYS A 19 -8.46 15.02 -12.53
N ASN A 20 -8.15 16.31 -12.62
CA ASN A 20 -8.95 17.29 -13.36
C ASN A 20 -8.58 17.38 -14.86
N ASN A 21 -7.57 16.62 -15.32
CA ASN A 21 -7.11 16.70 -16.69
C ASN A 21 -7.87 15.74 -17.62
N ASN A 22 -8.89 16.30 -18.26
CA ASN A 22 -9.79 15.63 -19.20
C ASN A 22 -9.15 15.10 -20.50
N LYS A 23 -7.81 15.10 -20.62
CA LYS A 23 -7.05 14.53 -21.76
C LYS A 23 -6.30 13.25 -21.39
N ILE A 24 -6.28 12.87 -20.11
CA ILE A 24 -5.60 11.67 -19.60
C ILE A 24 -6.50 10.44 -19.79
N ASN A 25 -5.90 9.31 -20.18
CA ASN A 25 -6.55 8.00 -20.31
C ASN A 25 -7.84 8.04 -21.15
N GLY A 26 -7.77 8.72 -22.30
CA GLY A 26 -8.91 8.90 -23.20
C GLY A 26 -9.96 9.89 -22.69
N GLY A 27 -9.63 10.71 -21.69
CA GLY A 27 -10.55 11.66 -21.07
C GLY A 27 -11.46 11.07 -20.00
N ARG A 28 -11.17 9.83 -19.56
CA ARG A 28 -11.94 9.10 -18.54
C ARG A 28 -11.97 9.77 -17.17
N THR A 29 -11.07 10.70 -16.90
CA THR A 29 -11.13 11.53 -15.70
C THR A 29 -12.41 12.36 -15.60
N ARG A 30 -13.11 12.62 -16.72
CA ARG A 30 -14.45 13.24 -16.71
C ARG A 30 -15.50 12.39 -15.99
N THR A 31 -15.36 11.07 -16.08
CA THR A 31 -16.32 10.09 -15.55
C THR A 31 -15.88 9.59 -14.19
N TYR A 32 -14.60 9.22 -14.07
CA TYR A 32 -14.07 8.51 -12.90
C TYR A 32 -13.11 9.36 -12.07
N GLY A 33 -12.89 10.64 -12.42
CA GLY A 33 -11.99 11.52 -11.69
C GLY A 33 -10.57 10.95 -11.56
N CYS A 34 -10.09 10.89 -10.32
CA CYS A 34 -8.79 10.32 -9.98
C CYS A 34 -8.69 8.81 -10.26
N ASP A 35 -9.80 8.08 -10.21
CA ASP A 35 -9.80 6.62 -10.36
C ASP A 35 -9.44 6.21 -11.79
N ALA A 36 -9.67 7.09 -12.78
CA ALA A 36 -9.19 6.91 -14.15
C ALA A 36 -7.66 6.92 -14.26
N ILE A 37 -6.92 7.31 -13.21
CA ILE A 37 -5.45 7.31 -13.16
C ILE A 37 -4.95 6.11 -12.36
N LEU A 38 -5.47 5.94 -11.14
CA LEU A 38 -5.17 4.82 -10.25
C LEU A 38 -6.40 4.51 -9.40
N CYS A 39 -6.75 3.24 -9.26
CA CYS A 39 -7.79 2.84 -8.31
C CYS A 39 -7.44 3.23 -6.87
N PRO A 40 -8.41 3.62 -6.05
CA PRO A 40 -8.18 3.97 -4.65
C PRO A 40 -7.89 2.74 -3.79
N LEU A 41 -7.43 2.95 -2.56
CA LEU A 41 -7.24 1.89 -1.58
C LEU A 41 -8.55 1.15 -1.30
N GLY A 42 -8.49 -0.17 -1.13
CA GLY A 42 -9.65 -1.05 -1.02
C GLY A 42 -10.34 -1.36 -2.35
N TYR A 43 -9.85 -0.82 -3.46
CA TYR A 43 -10.35 -1.09 -4.80
C TYR A 43 -9.21 -1.50 -5.75
N TYR A 44 -9.55 -2.25 -6.79
CA TYR A 44 -8.60 -2.75 -7.79
C TYR A 44 -9.22 -2.79 -9.19
N ASP A 45 -8.37 -2.89 -10.18
CA ASP A 45 -8.72 -3.27 -11.54
C ASP A 45 -7.52 -3.98 -12.17
N ALA A 46 -7.70 -4.92 -13.09
CA ALA A 46 -6.57 -5.64 -13.72
C ALA A 46 -5.52 -4.69 -14.37
N THR A 47 -5.94 -3.49 -14.78
CA THR A 47 -5.08 -2.43 -15.32
C THR A 47 -4.61 -1.42 -14.27
N GLY A 48 -5.16 -1.46 -13.06
CA GLY A 48 -4.87 -0.57 -11.94
C GLY A 48 -5.58 0.77 -12.01
N TYR A 49 -6.51 0.99 -12.94
CA TYR A 49 -7.31 2.20 -13.02
C TYR A 49 -8.72 1.90 -13.55
N ALA A 50 -9.66 2.79 -13.24
CA ALA A 50 -11.05 2.70 -13.68
C ALA A 50 -11.15 2.73 -15.21
N ASN A 51 -11.83 1.73 -15.76
CA ASN A 51 -12.12 1.64 -17.19
C ASN A 51 -13.57 1.22 -17.42
N ASP A 52 -14.04 1.48 -18.64
CA ASP A 52 -15.45 1.31 -19.02
C ASP A 52 -15.87 -0.17 -19.02
N SER A 53 -14.92 -1.10 -19.24
CA SER A 53 -15.20 -2.53 -19.30
C SER A 53 -15.73 -3.08 -17.97
N ASN A 54 -15.26 -2.53 -16.86
CA ASN A 54 -15.67 -2.91 -15.50
C ASN A 54 -16.57 -1.87 -14.82
N GLY A 55 -16.88 -0.77 -15.51
CA GLY A 55 -17.70 0.32 -14.97
C GLY A 55 -17.02 1.12 -13.86
N GLY A 56 -15.70 1.00 -13.68
CA GLY A 56 -14.96 1.63 -12.59
C GLY A 56 -13.92 0.69 -11.98
N CYS A 57 -13.45 1.05 -10.79
CA CYS A 57 -12.63 0.15 -9.96
C CYS A 57 -13.52 -0.79 -9.15
N THR A 58 -13.09 -2.04 -9.02
CA THR A 58 -13.80 -3.09 -8.29
C THR A 58 -13.44 -3.03 -6.81
N LYS A 59 -14.42 -3.02 -5.91
CA LYS A 59 -14.18 -3.08 -4.46
C LYS A 59 -13.64 -4.46 -4.07
N CYS A 60 -12.71 -4.50 -3.13
CA CYS A 60 -12.31 -5.75 -2.49
C CYS A 60 -13.43 -6.32 -1.61
N ASN A 61 -13.42 -7.65 -1.45
CA ASN A 61 -14.27 -8.34 -0.46
C ASN A 61 -13.88 -7.91 0.96
N ASP A 62 -14.77 -8.13 1.93
CA ASP A 62 -14.60 -7.64 3.30
C ASP A 62 -13.36 -8.19 4.03
N ASP A 63 -12.81 -9.34 3.61
CA ASP A 63 -11.61 -9.99 4.13
C ASP A 63 -10.31 -9.53 3.43
N LYS A 64 -10.40 -8.69 2.40
CA LYS A 64 -9.26 -8.30 1.56
C LYS A 64 -9.24 -6.79 1.32
N THR A 65 -8.08 -6.29 0.95
CA THR A 65 -7.91 -4.88 0.61
C THR A 65 -6.79 -4.69 -0.42
N THR A 66 -6.43 -3.45 -0.70
CA THR A 66 -5.25 -3.08 -1.47
C THR A 66 -4.35 -2.19 -0.62
N ILE A 67 -3.03 -2.37 -0.77
CA ILE A 67 -2.01 -1.62 0.01
C ILE A 67 -1.41 -0.45 -0.76
N TYR A 68 -1.70 -0.36 -2.06
CA TYR A 68 -1.22 0.68 -2.94
C TYR A 68 -2.33 1.21 -3.84
N LEU A 69 -2.22 2.47 -4.23
CA LEU A 69 -3.02 3.03 -5.31
C LEU A 69 -2.77 2.28 -6.62
N GLY A 70 -3.85 2.03 -7.35
CA GLY A 70 -3.87 1.29 -8.61
C GLY A 70 -3.32 -0.12 -8.50
N SER A 71 -3.56 -0.77 -7.36
CA SER A 71 -3.35 -2.19 -7.21
C SER A 71 -4.17 -2.97 -8.24
N THR A 72 -3.59 -4.04 -8.77
CA THR A 72 -4.21 -4.86 -9.82
C THR A 72 -4.98 -6.07 -9.29
N SER A 73 -4.95 -6.26 -7.97
CA SER A 73 -5.60 -7.35 -7.25
C SER A 73 -5.77 -6.97 -5.79
N CYS A 74 -6.75 -7.58 -5.12
CA CYS A 74 -6.87 -7.53 -3.67
C CYS A 74 -5.94 -8.54 -3.00
N VAL A 75 -5.50 -8.22 -1.78
CA VAL A 75 -4.67 -9.07 -0.93
C VAL A 75 -5.33 -9.22 0.43
N GLU A 76 -5.08 -10.34 1.09
CA GLU A 76 -5.31 -10.49 2.53
C GLU A 76 -4.13 -9.86 3.25
N LEU A 77 -4.40 -8.98 4.22
CA LEU A 77 -3.36 -8.34 5.00
C LEU A 77 -2.92 -9.24 6.14
N ARG A 78 -1.62 -9.52 6.19
CA ARG A 78 -1.01 -10.20 7.33
C ARG A 78 -0.23 -9.21 8.19
N PRO A 79 0.00 -9.50 9.47
CA PRO A 79 0.82 -8.64 10.32
C PRO A 79 2.20 -8.32 9.73
N GLU A 80 2.83 -9.27 9.01
CA GLU A 80 4.09 -9.07 8.29
C GLU A 80 4.02 -7.89 7.30
N ASP A 81 2.90 -7.76 6.58
CA ASP A 81 2.71 -6.76 5.55
C ASP A 81 2.60 -5.36 6.20
N ILE A 82 1.86 -5.27 7.32
CA ILE A 82 1.68 -4.03 8.07
C ILE A 82 2.99 -3.60 8.74
N LEU A 83 3.69 -4.52 9.40
CA LEU A 83 4.98 -4.22 10.04
C LEU A 83 6.03 -3.84 9.00
N SER A 84 6.08 -4.52 7.85
CA SER A 84 7.00 -4.13 6.76
C SER A 84 6.71 -2.72 6.24
N MET A 85 5.44 -2.35 6.07
CA MET A 85 5.06 -0.99 5.69
C MET A 85 5.47 0.02 6.76
N PHE A 86 5.27 -0.30 8.04
CA PHE A 86 5.65 0.55 9.16
C PHE A 86 7.16 0.81 9.16
N TYR A 87 7.97 -0.24 9.02
CA TYR A 87 9.43 -0.15 8.88
C TYR A 87 9.85 0.77 7.74
N ASP A 88 9.26 0.60 6.55
CA ASP A 88 9.59 1.41 5.38
C ASP A 88 9.24 2.90 5.59
N VAL A 89 8.11 3.21 6.24
CA VAL A 89 7.68 4.59 6.51
C VAL A 89 8.53 5.25 7.60
N MET A 90 8.93 4.48 8.62
CA MET A 90 9.76 4.95 9.72
C MET A 90 11.25 4.97 9.39
N ARG A 91 11.61 4.72 8.12
CA ARG A 91 12.99 4.62 7.65
C ARG A 91 13.81 3.65 8.48
N GLY A 92 13.25 2.47 8.72
CA GLY A 92 13.86 1.45 9.55
C GLY A 92 15.23 0.98 9.05
N GLU A 93 15.56 1.23 7.78
CA GLU A 93 16.91 1.01 7.25
C GLU A 93 17.99 1.89 7.90
N LEU A 94 17.58 2.94 8.61
CA LEU A 94 18.45 3.86 9.35
C LEU A 94 18.49 3.59 10.86
N TRP A 95 17.71 2.63 11.37
CA TRP A 95 17.79 2.24 12.77
C TRP A 95 19.13 1.55 13.05
N ASP A 96 19.58 1.58 14.31
CA ASP A 96 20.84 0.95 14.68
C ASP A 96 20.82 -0.54 14.36
N GLU A 97 21.98 -1.11 14.00
CA GLU A 97 22.07 -2.53 13.57
C GLU A 97 21.53 -3.50 14.63
N SER A 98 21.60 -3.13 15.91
CA SER A 98 21.05 -3.90 17.03
C SER A 98 19.53 -3.87 17.15
N GLU A 99 18.83 -3.09 16.32
CA GLU A 99 17.38 -2.86 16.37
C GLU A 99 16.66 -3.28 15.07
N VAL A 100 17.42 -3.65 14.03
CA VAL A 100 16.92 -4.03 12.70
C VAL A 100 16.91 -5.55 12.49
N HIS A 101 17.34 -6.34 13.46
CA HIS A 101 17.50 -7.78 13.24
C HIS A 101 16.16 -8.44 12.85
N MET A 102 16.22 -9.29 11.82
CA MET A 102 15.12 -10.09 11.26
C MET A 102 13.96 -9.32 10.61
N TRP A 103 13.91 -7.98 10.67
CA TRP A 103 12.89 -7.20 9.97
C TRP A 103 12.82 -7.56 8.48
N LYS A 104 11.60 -7.78 7.97
CA LYS A 104 11.31 -8.18 6.57
C LYS A 104 11.98 -9.49 6.13
N SER A 105 12.51 -10.29 7.06
CA SER A 105 13.06 -11.60 6.76
C SER A 105 11.94 -12.65 6.60
N LYS A 106 12.31 -13.90 6.30
CA LYS A 106 11.36 -15.02 6.17
C LYS A 106 10.97 -15.65 7.52
N THR A 107 11.58 -15.23 8.63
CA THR A 107 11.17 -15.69 9.96
C THR A 107 9.86 -14.99 10.35
N GLY A 108 9.03 -15.67 11.16
CA GLY A 108 7.79 -15.08 11.65
C GLY A 108 8.05 -13.79 12.42
N ILE A 109 7.09 -12.86 12.40
CA ILE A 109 7.22 -11.50 12.97
C ILE A 109 7.68 -11.48 14.42
N CYS A 110 7.36 -12.51 15.20
CA CYS A 110 7.74 -12.62 16.62
C CYS A 110 9.24 -12.80 16.85
N HIS A 111 10.01 -12.98 15.77
CA HIS A 111 11.48 -12.99 15.79
C HIS A 111 12.10 -11.66 15.35
N TRP A 112 11.29 -10.67 14.98
CA TRP A 112 11.77 -9.35 14.58
C TRP A 112 12.04 -8.53 15.84
N ASP A 113 13.17 -7.79 15.83
CA ASP A 113 13.53 -6.98 16.99
C ASP A 113 12.44 -5.95 17.32
N GLY A 114 12.12 -5.84 18.61
CA GLY A 114 11.07 -4.97 19.12
C GLY A 114 9.65 -5.49 18.94
N VAL A 115 9.43 -6.60 18.24
CA VAL A 115 8.12 -7.26 18.13
C VAL A 115 7.94 -8.26 19.27
N VAL A 116 6.83 -8.14 20.00
CA VAL A 116 6.44 -9.08 21.05
C VAL A 116 5.11 -9.72 20.70
N CYS A 117 5.08 -11.05 20.78
CA CYS A 117 3.88 -11.85 20.59
C CYS A 117 3.51 -12.63 21.86
N GLU A 118 2.25 -13.03 21.95
CA GLU A 118 1.78 -14.08 22.86
C GLU A 118 2.21 -15.48 22.37
N GLU A 119 1.96 -16.52 23.18
CA GLU A 119 2.32 -17.91 22.87
C GLU A 119 1.67 -18.44 21.59
N ASP A 120 0.49 -17.92 21.22
CA ASP A 120 -0.23 -18.29 20.01
C ASP A 120 0.26 -17.54 18.75
N GLY A 121 1.25 -16.66 18.89
CA GLY A 121 1.79 -15.84 17.81
C GLY A 121 1.05 -14.52 17.58
N THR A 122 0.06 -14.18 18.42
CA THR A 122 -0.64 -12.90 18.34
C THR A 122 0.31 -11.76 18.70
N LEU A 123 0.46 -10.78 17.80
CA LEU A 123 1.21 -9.55 18.04
C LEU A 123 0.55 -8.72 19.16
N VAL A 124 1.30 -8.44 20.24
CA VAL A 124 0.80 -7.67 21.39
C VAL A 124 1.59 -6.41 21.71
N SER A 125 2.85 -6.32 21.26
CA SER A 125 3.63 -5.09 21.42
C SER A 125 4.59 -4.90 20.25
N LEU A 126 4.82 -3.63 19.93
CA LEU A 126 5.83 -3.17 18.99
C LEU A 126 6.64 -2.06 19.65
N SER A 127 7.94 -2.27 19.79
CA SER A 127 8.93 -1.28 20.19
C SER A 127 9.81 -0.96 18.99
N PHE A 128 10.06 0.32 18.77
CA PHE A 128 10.88 0.79 17.66
C PHE A 128 11.63 2.06 18.06
N PRO A 129 12.78 2.33 17.45
CA PRO A 129 13.56 3.53 17.72
C PRO A 129 12.82 4.75 17.18
N LEU A 130 12.71 5.79 18.01
CA LEU A 130 12.32 7.11 17.53
C LEU A 130 13.61 7.81 17.11
N THR A 131 13.91 7.83 15.81
CA THR A 131 14.97 8.70 15.31
C THR A 131 14.61 10.13 15.70
N GLN A 132 15.49 10.84 16.43
CA GLN A 132 15.37 12.29 16.56
C GLN A 132 15.37 12.87 15.15
N ALA A 133 14.25 13.46 14.75
CA ALA A 133 14.22 14.27 13.54
C ALA A 133 15.04 15.54 13.84
N ASP A 134 16.19 15.67 13.19
CA ASP A 134 16.89 16.95 13.07
C ASP A 134 16.01 17.99 12.33
#